data_AF-A0A662P905-F1
#
_entry.id   AF-A0A662P905-F1
#
_cell.length_a   1.000
_cell.length_b   1.000
_cell.length_c   1.000
_cell.angle_alpha   90.00
_cell.angle_beta   90.00
_cell.angle_gamma   90.00
#
_symmetry.space_group_name_H-M   'P 1'
#
loop_
_entity.id
_entity.type
_entity.pdbx_description
1 polymer ?
#
loop_
_entity_poly.entity_id
_entity_poly.type
_entity_poly.pdbx_seq_one_letter_code
_entity_poly.pdbx_strand_id
1 'polypeptide(L)'
;SVTFLALLIAVPLGLFCAIFLSEIAPGWAESLLRPVIELLAGIPSIVYGMFGLIIIVRVIKVSIGLPTGESVLAGGIVLALMILPIIISISEDSIKAVPRAYKEGSLALGATHWQTIRNVIIPSASSGILASVILSMGRAIGETMAVVLVLGNVEMIPRSIFNPAEALTSVILLEMGETPVGGTHYQALFAIGILLFVIVMLLNTASIFIRRRMR
;
A
#
# COMPACT_ATOMS: atom_id res chain seq x y z
N SER A 1 -12.36 0.07 -2.55
CA SER A 1 -12.45 0.65 -1.19
C SER A 1 -11.23 0.30 -0.35
N VAL A 2 -10.85 -0.98 -0.26
CA VAL A 2 -9.71 -1.46 0.55
C VAL A 2 -8.38 -0.78 0.18
N THR A 3 -8.01 -0.80 -1.11
CA THR A 3 -6.79 -0.14 -1.62
C THR A 3 -6.75 1.35 -1.28
N PHE A 4 -7.87 2.04 -1.42
CA PHE A 4 -7.97 3.47 -1.12
C PHE A 4 -7.72 3.74 0.37
N LEU A 5 -8.35 2.96 1.25
CA LEU A 5 -8.13 3.06 2.69
C LEU A 5 -6.68 2.75 3.07
N ALA A 6 -6.09 1.73 2.45
CA ALA A 6 -4.71 1.35 2.67
C ALA A 6 -3.74 2.47 2.30
N LEU A 7 -3.94 3.12 1.14
CA LEU A 7 -3.13 4.27 0.70
C LEU A 7 -3.32 5.48 1.61
N LEU A 8 -4.56 5.76 2.04
CA LEU A 8 -4.86 6.87 2.95
C LEU A 8 -4.08 6.76 4.26
N ILE A 9 -3.84 5.54 4.73
CA ILE A 9 -3.05 5.27 5.95
C ILE A 9 -1.54 5.21 5.64
N ALA A 10 -1.14 4.43 4.64
CA ALA A 10 0.26 4.11 4.39
C ALA A 10 1.05 5.25 3.76
N VAL A 11 0.43 6.09 2.92
CA VAL A 11 1.12 7.21 2.26
C VAL A 11 1.61 8.26 3.26
N PRO A 12 0.77 8.83 4.16
CA PRO A 12 1.25 9.82 5.12
C PRO A 12 2.26 9.21 6.09
N LEU A 13 1.99 8.03 6.65
CA LEU A 13 2.91 7.38 7.59
C LEU A 13 4.24 7.04 6.92
N GLY A 14 4.20 6.49 5.71
CA GLY A 14 5.39 6.12 4.96
C GLY A 14 6.23 7.32 4.57
N LEU A 15 5.60 8.42 4.16
CA LEU A 15 6.29 9.66 3.82
C LEU A 15 6.94 10.31 5.06
N PHE A 16 6.25 10.36 6.19
CA PHE A 16 6.82 10.87 7.42
C PHE A 16 8.00 10.03 7.91
N CYS A 17 7.90 8.70 7.85
CA CYS A 17 9.00 7.80 8.18
C CYS A 17 10.18 7.99 7.21
N ALA A 18 9.92 8.13 5.90
CA ALA A 18 10.97 8.36 4.91
C ALA A 18 11.72 9.68 5.17
N ILE A 19 11.00 10.78 5.41
CA ILE A 19 11.59 12.08 5.74
C ILE A 19 12.38 12.00 7.04
N PHE A 20 11.85 11.31 8.06
CA PHE A 20 12.54 11.13 9.33
C PHE A 20 13.86 10.39 9.11
N LEU A 21 13.85 9.25 8.42
CA LEU A 21 15.04 8.44 8.17
C LEU A 21 16.09 9.15 7.30
N SER A 22 15.65 9.94 6.32
CA SER A 22 16.58 10.59 5.39
C SER A 22 17.18 11.89 5.95
N GLU A 23 16.43 12.67 6.75
CA GLU A 23 16.82 14.04 7.10
C GLU A 23 16.95 14.31 8.60
N ILE A 24 16.29 13.53 9.46
CA ILE A 24 16.17 13.85 10.90
C ILE A 24 16.85 12.79 11.77
N ALA A 25 16.85 11.53 11.33
CA ALA A 25 17.28 10.39 12.13
C ALA A 25 18.79 10.47 12.43
N PRO A 26 19.18 10.23 13.70
CA PRO A 26 20.59 10.03 14.01
C PRO A 26 21.09 8.72 13.38
N GLY A 27 22.37 8.64 13.03
CA GLY A 27 22.92 7.51 12.25
C GLY A 27 22.68 6.12 12.84
N TRP A 28 22.57 5.99 14.17
CA TRP A 28 22.22 4.71 14.82
C TRP A 28 20.76 4.28 14.57
N ALA A 29 19.83 5.24 14.48
CA ALA A 29 18.43 4.96 14.22
C ALA A 29 18.24 4.54 12.76
N GLU A 30 18.93 5.21 11.83
CA GLU A 30 18.95 4.84 10.42
C GLU A 30 19.51 3.41 10.23
N SER A 31 20.66 3.11 10.86
CA SER A 31 21.31 1.80 10.75
C SER A 31 20.48 0.64 11.31
N LEU A 32 19.53 0.92 12.20
CA LEU A 32 18.64 -0.08 12.78
C LEU A 32 17.31 -0.19 12.02
N LEU A 33 16.67 0.95 11.73
CA LEU A 33 15.33 1.00 11.16
C LEU A 33 15.31 0.57 9.69
N ARG A 34 16.34 0.90 8.90
CA ARG A 34 16.39 0.51 7.49
C ARG A 34 16.38 -1.02 7.30
N PRO A 35 17.24 -1.81 7.98
CA PRO A 35 17.15 -3.27 7.94
C PRO A 35 15.78 -3.80 8.39
N VAL A 36 15.17 -3.21 9.42
CA VAL A 36 13.84 -3.62 9.88
C VAL A 36 12.78 -3.41 8.78
N ILE A 37 12.82 -2.27 8.10
CA ILE A 37 11.89 -1.97 6.99
C ILE A 37 12.11 -2.95 5.82
N GLU A 38 13.37 -3.26 5.49
CA GLU A 38 13.69 -4.25 4.45
C GLU A 38 13.22 -5.65 4.82
N LEU A 39 13.36 -6.05 6.09
CA LEU A 39 12.85 -7.30 6.62
C LEU A 39 11.33 -7.35 6.55
N LEU A 40 10.63 -6.26 6.89
CA LEU A 40 9.18 -6.15 6.73
C LEU A 40 8.78 -6.32 5.26
N ALA A 41 9.48 -5.66 4.34
CA ALA A 41 9.22 -5.80 2.90
C ALA A 41 9.41 -7.24 2.39
N GLY A 42 10.26 -8.03 3.04
CA GLY A 42 10.49 -9.44 2.73
C GLY A 42 9.45 -10.42 3.29
N ILE A 43 8.51 -9.98 4.13
CA ILE A 43 7.48 -10.86 4.72
C ILE A 43 6.49 -11.31 3.62
N PRO A 44 6.25 -12.63 3.48
CA PRO A 44 5.24 -13.14 2.55
C PRO A 44 3.83 -12.60 2.86
N SER A 45 3.04 -12.28 1.83
CA SER A 45 1.75 -11.62 2.04
C SER A 45 0.73 -12.45 2.83
N ILE A 46 0.79 -13.78 2.75
CA ILE A 46 -0.04 -14.67 3.57
C ILE A 46 0.21 -14.50 5.06
N VAL A 47 1.44 -14.17 5.47
CA VAL A 47 1.79 -13.93 6.88
C VAL A 47 1.12 -12.65 7.38
N TYR A 48 1.08 -11.61 6.55
CA TYR A 48 0.31 -10.40 6.85
C TYR A 48 -1.19 -10.68 6.96
N GLY A 49 -1.75 -11.50 6.06
CA GLY A 49 -3.16 -11.91 6.13
C GLY A 49 -3.48 -12.68 7.41
N MET A 50 -2.64 -13.66 7.78
CA MET A 50 -2.78 -14.43 9.01
C MET A 50 -2.66 -13.56 10.27
N PHE A 51 -1.67 -12.66 10.31
CA PHE A 51 -1.53 -11.67 11.38
C PHE A 51 -2.79 -10.79 11.47
N GLY A 52 -3.28 -10.34 10.32
CA GLY A 52 -4.52 -9.58 10.18
C GLY A 52 -5.72 -10.30 10.79
N LEU A 53 -5.92 -11.55 10.42
CA LEU A 53 -7.02 -12.37 10.89
C LEU A 53 -6.95 -12.65 12.40
N ILE A 54 -5.77 -13.00 12.92
CA ILE A 54 -5.63 -13.40 14.33
C ILE A 54 -5.69 -12.17 15.26
N ILE A 55 -5.07 -11.05 14.85
CA ILE A 55 -4.88 -9.89 15.70
C ILE A 55 -5.80 -8.74 15.28
N ILE A 56 -5.68 -8.24 14.06
CA ILE A 56 -6.39 -7.02 13.63
C ILE A 56 -7.90 -7.21 13.63
N VAL A 57 -8.42 -8.29 13.05
CA VAL A 57 -9.84 -8.64 13.05
C VAL A 57 -10.36 -8.77 14.48
N ARG A 58 -9.62 -9.46 15.36
CA ARG A 58 -9.99 -9.63 16.77
C ARG A 58 -10.02 -8.30 17.53
N VAL A 59 -9.03 -7.43 17.31
CA VAL A 59 -8.98 -6.10 17.92
C VAL A 59 -10.16 -5.27 17.45
N ILE A 60 -10.46 -5.25 16.15
CA ILE A 60 -11.61 -4.54 15.58
C ILE A 60 -12.92 -5.09 16.14
N LYS A 61 -13.06 -6.41 16.23
CA LYS A 61 -14.23 -7.08 16.82
C LYS A 61 -14.51 -6.58 18.23
N VAL A 62 -13.50 -6.57 19.09
CA VAL A 62 -13.63 -6.21 20.51
C VAL A 62 -13.78 -4.69 20.71
N SER A 63 -12.97 -3.89 20.01
CA SER A 63 -12.93 -2.44 20.22
C SER A 63 -14.12 -1.70 19.59
N ILE A 64 -14.60 -2.16 18.44
CA ILE A 64 -15.68 -1.52 17.69
C ILE A 64 -17.02 -2.25 17.93
N GLY A 65 -17.01 -3.44 18.54
CA GLY A 65 -18.23 -4.21 18.81
C GLY A 65 -18.83 -4.86 17.55
N LEU A 66 -17.98 -5.19 16.57
CA LEU A 66 -18.41 -5.84 15.34
C LEU A 66 -18.69 -7.34 15.55
N PRO A 67 -19.66 -7.95 14.84
CA PRO A 67 -19.99 -9.38 15.02
C PRO A 67 -18.84 -10.33 14.65
N THR A 68 -18.22 -10.10 13.49
CA THR A 68 -17.12 -10.94 12.96
C THR A 68 -15.76 -10.22 13.07
N GLY A 69 -15.72 -8.90 12.90
CA GLY A 69 -14.50 -8.09 12.86
C GLY A 69 -13.85 -8.04 11.47
N GLU A 70 -14.14 -9.04 10.63
CA GLU A 70 -13.80 -9.07 9.20
C GLU A 70 -14.52 -7.93 8.48
N SER A 71 -13.75 -7.08 7.81
CA SER A 71 -14.26 -5.84 7.25
C SER A 71 -13.30 -5.21 6.25
N VAL A 72 -13.82 -4.29 5.44
CA VAL A 72 -13.01 -3.42 4.56
C VAL A 72 -11.95 -2.65 5.37
N LEU A 73 -12.26 -2.25 6.60
CA LEU A 73 -11.31 -1.61 7.52
C LEU A 73 -10.16 -2.55 7.89
N ALA A 74 -10.47 -3.77 8.32
CA ALA A 74 -9.46 -4.77 8.67
C ALA A 74 -8.54 -5.05 7.48
N GLY A 75 -9.12 -5.28 6.29
CA GLY A 75 -8.38 -5.47 5.06
C GLY A 75 -7.51 -4.26 4.69
N GLY A 76 -8.03 -3.04 4.86
CA GLY A 76 -7.30 -1.81 4.58
C GLY A 76 -6.11 -1.58 5.51
N ILE A 77 -6.23 -1.92 6.79
CA ILE A 77 -5.13 -1.82 7.77
C ILE A 77 -4.04 -2.84 7.45
N VAL A 78 -4.40 -4.09 7.20
CA VAL A 78 -3.43 -5.15 6.86
C VAL A 78 -2.69 -4.81 5.58
N LEU A 79 -3.42 -4.34 4.57
CA LEU A 79 -2.85 -3.91 3.30
C LEU A 79 -1.95 -2.68 3.47
N ALA A 80 -2.33 -1.73 4.33
CA ALA A 80 -1.50 -0.57 4.68
C ALA A 80 -0.17 -1.02 5.27
N LEU A 81 -0.17 -1.94 6.25
CA LEU A 81 1.04 -2.48 6.86
C LEU A 81 1.96 -3.17 5.83
N MET A 82 1.38 -3.81 4.83
CA MET A 82 2.14 -4.51 3.79
C MET A 82 2.77 -3.55 2.78
N ILE A 83 2.07 -2.48 2.37
CA ILE A 83 2.61 -1.52 1.38
C ILE A 83 3.47 -0.42 2.02
N LEU A 84 3.36 -0.22 3.34
CA LEU A 84 4.10 0.79 4.08
C LEU A 84 5.62 0.69 3.88
N PRO A 85 6.29 -0.49 3.98
CA PRO A 85 7.74 -0.59 3.77
C PRO A 85 8.19 -0.14 2.39
N ILE A 86 7.38 -0.41 1.37
CA ILE A 86 7.66 -0.04 -0.03
C ILE A 86 7.61 1.48 -0.20
N ILE A 87 6.58 2.12 0.38
CA ILE A 87 6.47 3.58 0.37
C ILE A 87 7.66 4.19 1.10
N ILE A 88 8.05 3.67 2.28
CA ILE A 88 9.16 4.20 3.06
C ILE A 88 10.47 4.09 2.26
N SER A 89 10.85 2.89 1.82
CA SER A 89 12.14 2.64 1.18
C SER A 89 12.32 3.46 -0.10
N ILE A 90 11.33 3.47 -1.00
CA ILE A 90 11.46 4.19 -2.28
C ILE A 90 11.42 5.71 -2.06
N SER A 91 10.60 6.20 -1.12
CA SER A 91 10.55 7.63 -0.82
C SER A 91 11.84 8.10 -0.14
N GLU A 92 12.41 7.31 0.76
CA GLU A 92 13.67 7.61 1.43
C GLU A 92 14.83 7.66 0.42
N ASP A 93 14.93 6.68 -0.47
CA ASP A 93 15.97 6.66 -1.51
C ASP A 93 15.81 7.85 -2.48
N SER A 94 14.57 8.24 -2.78
CA SER A 94 14.28 9.43 -3.61
C SER A 94 14.67 10.74 -2.92
N ILE A 95 14.48 10.83 -1.61
CA ILE A 95 14.88 12.00 -0.81
C ILE A 95 16.41 12.08 -0.72
N LYS A 96 17.09 10.96 -0.45
CA LYS A 96 18.56 10.90 -0.37
C LYS A 96 19.25 11.17 -1.72
N ALA A 97 18.56 10.96 -2.84
CA ALA A 97 19.06 11.27 -4.16
C ALA A 97 19.10 12.78 -4.48
N VAL A 98 18.48 13.64 -3.65
CA VAL A 98 18.51 15.09 -3.84
C VAL A 98 19.94 15.61 -3.66
N PRO A 99 20.50 16.38 -4.63
CA PRO A 99 21.87 16.89 -4.54
C PRO A 99 22.11 17.74 -3.28
N ARG A 100 23.23 17.50 -2.59
CA ARG A 100 23.62 18.25 -1.38
C ARG A 100 23.68 19.76 -1.61
N ALA A 101 24.06 20.20 -2.81
CA ALA A 101 24.10 21.61 -3.19
C ALA A 101 22.75 22.33 -3.01
N TYR A 102 21.61 21.63 -3.22
CA TYR A 102 20.29 22.22 -2.99
C TYR A 102 20.02 22.47 -1.50
N LYS A 103 20.47 21.55 -0.64
CA LYS A 103 20.37 21.68 0.82
C LYS A 103 21.28 22.79 1.34
N GLU A 104 22.54 22.79 0.96
CA GLU A 104 23.53 23.79 1.37
C GLU A 104 23.16 25.19 0.87
N GLY A 105 22.68 25.31 -0.38
CA GLY A 105 22.20 26.58 -0.94
C GLY A 105 21.00 27.15 -0.18
N SER A 106 20.03 26.30 0.20
CA SER A 106 18.88 26.71 1.02
C SER A 106 19.32 27.23 2.39
N LEU A 107 20.23 26.51 3.06
CA LEU A 107 20.76 26.91 4.36
C LEU A 107 21.58 28.21 4.28
N ALA A 108 22.35 28.41 3.21
CA ALA A 108 23.14 29.62 2.98
C ALA A 108 22.26 30.88 2.79
N LEU A 109 21.02 30.71 2.32
CA LEU A 109 20.01 31.76 2.22
C LEU A 109 19.31 32.05 3.57
N GLY A 110 19.75 31.44 4.67
CA GLY A 110 19.18 31.62 6.00
C GLY A 110 17.92 30.79 6.27
N ALA A 111 17.60 29.80 5.42
CA ALA A 111 16.48 28.90 5.68
C ALA A 111 16.79 27.94 6.84
N THR A 112 15.77 27.61 7.62
CA THR A 112 15.85 26.58 8.66
C THR A 112 15.88 25.18 8.05
N HIS A 113 16.30 24.19 8.85
CA HIS A 113 16.33 22.79 8.41
C HIS A 113 14.93 22.31 7.94
N TRP A 114 13.87 22.67 8.67
CA TRP A 114 12.50 22.32 8.29
C TRP A 114 12.03 23.03 7.01
N GLN A 115 12.37 24.30 6.83
CA GLN A 115 12.06 25.04 5.60
C GLN A 115 12.76 24.41 4.39
N THR A 116 14.00 23.96 4.57
CA THR A 116 14.76 23.27 3.51
C THR A 116 14.11 21.93 3.14
N ILE A 117 13.71 21.12 4.13
CA ILE A 117 12.99 19.86 3.86
C ILE A 117 11.70 20.13 3.08
N ARG A 118 10.86 21.03 3.58
CA ARG A 118 9.52 21.28 3.03
C ARG A 118 9.56 21.95 1.66
N ASN A 119 10.42 22.93 1.45
CA ASN A 119 10.37 23.81 0.28
C ASN A 119 11.38 23.43 -0.81
N VAL A 120 12.40 22.62 -0.50
CA VAL A 120 13.45 22.27 -1.45
C VAL A 120 13.52 20.76 -1.66
N ILE A 121 13.68 20.00 -0.57
CA ILE A 121 13.93 18.55 -0.65
C ILE A 121 12.68 17.80 -1.12
N ILE A 122 11.53 17.97 -0.45
CA ILE A 122 10.28 17.27 -0.81
C ILE A 122 9.84 17.60 -2.25
N PRO A 123 9.83 18.87 -2.71
CA PRO A 123 9.50 19.18 -4.09
C PRO A 123 10.47 18.56 -5.09
N SER A 124 11.77 18.54 -4.78
CA SER A 124 12.79 17.93 -5.66
C SER A 124 12.66 16.40 -5.74
N ALA A 125 12.28 15.75 -4.64
CA ALA A 125 12.06 14.30 -4.56
C ALA A 125 10.65 13.86 -4.98
N SER A 126 9.78 14.80 -5.36
CA SER A 126 8.34 14.55 -5.59
C SER A 126 8.07 13.48 -6.65
N SER A 127 8.88 13.42 -7.72
CA SER A 127 8.74 12.42 -8.77
C SER A 127 8.98 10.99 -8.26
N GLY A 128 9.90 10.83 -7.31
CA GLY A 128 10.20 9.55 -6.67
C GLY A 128 9.18 9.16 -5.61
N ILE A 129 8.72 10.14 -4.81
CA ILE A 129 7.63 9.94 -3.84
C ILE A 129 6.33 9.54 -4.56
N LEU A 130 5.98 10.20 -5.66
CA LEU A 130 4.80 9.81 -6.44
C LEU A 130 4.97 8.41 -7.06
N ALA A 131 6.17 8.06 -7.52
CA ALA A 131 6.44 6.72 -8.02
C ALA A 131 6.28 5.65 -6.94
N SER A 132 6.69 5.92 -5.69
CA SER A 132 6.52 4.98 -4.57
C SER A 132 5.04 4.72 -4.27
N VAL A 133 4.20 5.77 -4.27
CA VAL A 133 2.76 5.67 -4.04
C VAL A 133 2.08 4.87 -5.16
N ILE A 134 2.42 5.16 -6.41
CA ILE A 134 1.87 4.47 -7.59
C ILE A 134 2.23 2.97 -7.57
N LEU A 135 3.50 2.64 -7.29
CA LEU A 135 3.94 1.25 -7.25
C LEU A 135 3.25 0.48 -6.13
N SER A 136 3.15 1.09 -4.95
CA SER A 136 2.44 0.53 -3.80
C SER A 136 0.95 0.36 -4.05
N MET A 137 0.31 1.29 -4.78
CA MET A 137 -1.07 1.15 -5.22
C MET A 137 -1.24 -0.05 -6.16
N GLY A 138 -0.35 -0.22 -7.14
CA GLY A 138 -0.37 -1.37 -8.05
C GLY A 138 -0.27 -2.70 -7.28
N ARG A 139 0.64 -2.78 -6.31
CA ARG A 139 0.75 -3.94 -5.43
C ARG A 139 -0.51 -4.17 -4.60
N ALA A 140 -1.09 -3.10 -4.04
CA ALA A 140 -2.28 -3.18 -3.21
C ALA A 140 -3.53 -3.64 -3.99
N ILE A 141 -3.63 -3.32 -5.28
CA ILE A 141 -4.74 -3.79 -6.14
C ILE A 141 -4.58 -5.27 -6.47
N GLY A 142 -3.35 -5.73 -6.71
CA GLY A 142 -3.04 -7.13 -6.99
C GLY A 142 -3.01 -8.03 -5.76
N GLU A 143 -3.12 -7.47 -4.55
CA GLU A 143 -3.03 -8.26 -3.33
C GLU A 143 -4.26 -9.14 -3.15
N THR A 144 -4.03 -10.44 -3.12
CA THR A 144 -5.11 -11.45 -3.10
C THR A 144 -5.05 -12.27 -1.82
N MET A 145 -3.87 -12.79 -1.45
CA MET A 145 -3.73 -13.69 -0.31
C MET A 145 -3.99 -13.02 1.04
N ALA A 146 -3.43 -11.83 1.27
CA ALA A 146 -3.67 -11.13 2.54
C ALA A 146 -5.14 -10.70 2.70
N VAL A 147 -5.78 -10.35 1.58
CA VAL A 147 -7.12 -9.78 1.52
C VAL A 147 -8.19 -10.85 1.73
N VAL A 148 -8.05 -12.01 1.09
CA VAL A 148 -8.94 -13.18 1.26
C VAL A 148 -9.07 -13.56 2.73
N LEU A 149 -8.00 -13.52 3.51
CA LEU A 149 -8.05 -13.94 4.91
C LEU A 149 -8.78 -12.98 5.84
N VAL A 150 -9.00 -11.72 5.45
CA VAL A 150 -9.37 -10.64 6.40
C VAL A 150 -10.69 -9.95 6.04
N LEU A 151 -11.12 -10.03 4.77
CA LEU A 151 -12.33 -9.36 4.30
C LEU A 151 -13.64 -10.09 4.62
N GLY A 152 -13.57 -11.38 4.94
CA GLY A 152 -14.73 -12.25 5.19
C GLY A 152 -15.39 -12.84 3.94
N ASN A 153 -15.04 -12.37 2.74
CA ASN A 153 -15.49 -12.89 1.43
C ASN A 153 -17.00 -13.15 1.38
N VAL A 154 -17.78 -12.11 1.72
CA VAL A 154 -19.23 -12.15 1.63
C VAL A 154 -19.66 -11.45 0.35
N GLU A 155 -20.47 -12.11 -0.46
CA GLU A 155 -21.12 -11.59 -1.67
C GLU A 155 -22.15 -10.49 -1.35
N MET A 156 -21.69 -9.36 -0.82
CA MET A 156 -22.51 -8.21 -0.49
C MET A 156 -21.74 -6.93 -0.81
N ILE A 157 -22.42 -5.98 -1.47
CA ILE A 157 -21.86 -4.64 -1.67
C ILE A 157 -21.75 -3.96 -0.28
N PRO A 158 -20.53 -3.68 0.21
CA PRO A 158 -20.36 -3.10 1.54
C PRO A 158 -20.96 -1.69 1.55
N ARG A 159 -21.87 -1.43 2.48
CA ARG A 159 -22.48 -0.11 2.68
C ARG A 159 -21.66 0.78 3.61
N SER A 160 -20.75 0.18 4.37
CA SER A 160 -19.84 0.83 5.30
C SER A 160 -18.46 0.16 5.31
N ILE A 161 -17.43 0.87 5.76
CA ILE A 161 -16.07 0.34 5.94
C ILE A 161 -16.00 -0.80 6.97
N PHE A 162 -17.00 -0.91 7.83
CA PHE A 162 -17.10 -1.96 8.84
C PHE A 162 -17.80 -3.23 8.34
N ASN A 163 -18.36 -3.20 7.13
CA ASN A 163 -18.97 -4.40 6.56
C ASN A 163 -17.90 -5.29 5.95
N PRO A 164 -18.10 -6.63 5.99
CA PRO A 164 -17.37 -7.57 5.15
C PRO A 164 -17.53 -7.20 3.69
N ALA A 165 -16.55 -7.61 2.89
CA ALA A 165 -16.57 -7.43 1.46
C ALA A 165 -15.91 -8.63 0.79
N GLU A 166 -15.98 -8.66 -0.52
CA GLU A 166 -15.30 -9.64 -1.33
C GLU A 166 -14.51 -8.95 -2.44
N ALA A 167 -13.27 -9.38 -2.62
CA ALA A 167 -12.44 -8.89 -3.72
C ALA A 167 -12.67 -9.78 -4.95
N LEU A 168 -12.69 -9.17 -6.14
CA LEU A 168 -12.82 -9.92 -7.40
C LEU A 168 -11.71 -10.99 -7.56
N THR A 169 -10.53 -10.73 -7.00
CA THR A 169 -9.42 -11.70 -6.95
C THR A 169 -9.69 -12.85 -5.97
N SER A 170 -10.40 -12.59 -4.86
CA SER A 170 -10.86 -13.63 -3.92
C SER A 170 -11.84 -14.59 -4.60
N VAL A 171 -12.81 -14.05 -5.34
CA VAL A 171 -13.82 -14.85 -6.06
C VAL A 171 -13.14 -15.87 -6.98
N ILE A 172 -12.18 -15.40 -7.79
CA ILE A 172 -11.42 -16.30 -8.68
C ILE A 172 -10.64 -17.34 -7.88
N LEU A 173 -9.98 -16.94 -6.78
CA LEU A 173 -9.17 -17.87 -5.98
C LEU A 173 -10.01 -18.96 -5.33
N LEU A 174 -11.16 -18.60 -4.77
CA LEU A 174 -12.01 -19.51 -3.98
C LEU A 174 -12.90 -20.38 -4.86
N GLU A 175 -13.42 -19.85 -5.97
CA GLU A 175 -14.45 -20.55 -6.76
C GLU A 175 -13.89 -21.29 -7.98
N MET A 176 -12.72 -20.91 -8.50
CA MET A 176 -12.18 -21.53 -9.72
C MET A 176 -11.80 -23.00 -9.52
N GLY A 177 -11.41 -23.40 -8.31
CA GLY A 177 -11.13 -24.80 -7.97
C GLY A 177 -12.37 -25.66 -7.77
N GLU A 178 -13.49 -25.03 -7.40
CA GLU A 178 -14.72 -25.71 -6.99
C GLU A 178 -15.73 -25.88 -8.14
N THR A 179 -15.42 -25.33 -9.32
CA THR A 179 -16.39 -25.20 -10.42
C THR A 179 -16.07 -26.13 -11.59
N PRO A 180 -17.07 -26.85 -12.14
CA PRO A 180 -16.83 -27.78 -13.26
C PRO A 180 -16.29 -27.07 -14.50
N VAL A 181 -15.23 -27.62 -15.07
CA VAL A 181 -14.60 -27.11 -16.29
C VAL A 181 -15.63 -27.08 -17.44
N GLY A 182 -15.77 -25.91 -18.07
CA GLY A 182 -16.69 -25.70 -19.19
C GLY A 182 -18.13 -25.32 -18.80
N GLY A 183 -18.45 -25.24 -17.51
CA GLY A 183 -19.72 -24.70 -17.04
C GLY A 183 -19.86 -23.19 -17.28
N THR A 184 -21.09 -22.67 -17.21
CA THR A 184 -21.38 -21.23 -17.34
C THR A 184 -20.68 -20.40 -16.28
N HIS A 185 -20.63 -20.89 -15.04
CA HIS A 185 -19.94 -20.23 -13.94
C HIS A 185 -18.41 -20.21 -14.13
N TYR A 186 -17.82 -21.30 -14.62
CA TYR A 186 -16.39 -21.34 -14.99
C TYR A 186 -16.04 -20.27 -16.04
N GLN A 187 -16.88 -20.11 -17.07
CA GLN A 187 -16.71 -19.07 -18.07
C GLN A 187 -16.86 -17.65 -17.49
N ALA A 188 -17.77 -17.46 -16.52
CA ALA A 188 -17.93 -16.20 -15.83
C ALA A 188 -16.68 -15.81 -15.02
N LEU A 189 -16.05 -16.75 -14.32
CA LEU A 189 -14.79 -16.52 -13.60
C LEU A 189 -13.65 -16.09 -14.54
N PHE A 190 -13.55 -16.72 -15.72
CA PHE A 190 -12.61 -16.28 -16.75
C PHE A 190 -12.90 -14.87 -17.25
N ALA A 191 -14.18 -14.50 -17.42
CA ALA A 191 -14.56 -13.14 -17.80
C ALA A 191 -14.18 -12.11 -16.73
N ILE A 192 -14.35 -12.43 -15.43
CA ILE A 192 -13.88 -11.59 -14.32
C ILE A 192 -12.35 -11.44 -14.36
N GLY A 193 -11.61 -12.52 -14.64
CA GLY A 193 -10.15 -12.48 -14.79
C GLY A 193 -9.70 -11.57 -15.94
N ILE A 194 -10.34 -11.65 -17.10
CA ILE A 194 -10.07 -10.78 -18.25
C ILE A 194 -10.40 -9.32 -17.90
N LEU A 195 -11.53 -9.07 -17.25
CA LEU A 195 -11.92 -7.73 -16.82
C LEU A 195 -10.88 -7.12 -15.87
N LEU A 196 -10.45 -7.89 -14.87
CA LEU A 196 -9.38 -7.48 -13.94
C LEU A 196 -8.07 -7.19 -14.68
N PHE A 197 -7.68 -8.06 -15.60
CA PHE A 197 -6.48 -7.85 -16.41
C PHE A 197 -6.54 -6.52 -17.17
N VAL A 198 -7.66 -6.21 -17.83
CA VAL A 198 -7.85 -4.95 -18.55
C VAL A 198 -7.80 -3.75 -17.60
N ILE A 199 -8.46 -3.82 -16.44
CA ILE A 199 -8.44 -2.74 -15.45
C ILE A 199 -7.02 -2.47 -14.96
N VAL A 200 -6.28 -3.51 -14.57
CA VAL A 200 -4.90 -3.40 -14.08
C VAL A 200 -3.97 -2.88 -15.18
N MET A 201 -4.13 -3.34 -16.42
CA MET A 201 -3.36 -2.86 -17.57
C MET A 201 -3.60 -1.37 -17.83
N LEU A 202 -4.85 -0.92 -17.82
CA LEU A 202 -5.19 0.50 -17.99
C LEU A 202 -4.61 1.37 -16.88
N LEU A 203 -4.74 0.94 -15.61
CA LEU A 203 -4.20 1.65 -14.47
C LEU A 203 -2.67 1.75 -14.52
N ASN A 204 -1.97 0.67 -14.86
CA ASN A 204 -0.52 0.67 -15.00
C ASN A 204 -0.06 1.55 -16.16
N THR A 205 -0.76 1.50 -17.30
CA THR A 205 -0.42 2.31 -18.48
C THR A 205 -0.62 3.80 -18.20
N ALA A 206 -1.75 4.18 -17.57
CA ALA A 206 -2.01 5.56 -17.15
C ALA A 206 -0.96 6.06 -16.15
N SER A 207 -0.57 5.21 -15.19
CA SER A 207 0.46 5.51 -14.20
C SER A 207 1.83 5.80 -14.83
N ILE A 208 2.23 4.98 -15.82
CA ILE A 208 3.47 5.20 -16.57
C ILE A 208 3.39 6.48 -17.40
N PHE A 209 2.24 6.75 -18.01
CA PHE A 209 2.04 7.95 -18.82
C PHE A 209 2.16 9.24 -17.99
N ILE A 210 1.54 9.28 -16.81
CA ILE A 210 1.65 10.40 -15.86
C ILE A 210 3.10 10.60 -15.44
N ARG A 211 3.82 9.52 -15.10
CA ARG A 211 5.24 9.58 -14.73
C ARG A 211 6.12 10.17 -15.83
N ARG A 212 5.87 9.83 -17.10
CA ARG A 212 6.62 10.38 -18.24
C ARG A 212 6.40 11.88 -18.44
N ARG A 213 5.24 12.41 -18.05
CA ARG A 213 4.91 13.84 -18.19
C ARG A 213 5.49 14.71 -17.06
N MET A 214 5.92 14.08 -15.95
CA MET A 214 6.52 14.75 -14.80
C MET A 214 8.05 14.76 -14.80
N ARG A 215 8.67 14.10 -15.79
CA ARG A 215 10.09 14.26 -16.11
C ARG A 215 10.26 15.38 -17.11
#